data_AF-A0A2B7YD35-F1
#
_entry.id   AF-A0A2B7YD35-F1
#
_cell.length_a   1.000
_cell.length_b   1.000
_cell.length_c   1.000
_cell.angle_alpha   90.00
_cell.angle_beta   90.00
_cell.angle_gamma   90.00
#
_symmetry.space_group_name_H-M   'P 1'
#
loop_
_entity.id
_entity.type
_entity.pdbx_description
1 polymer ?
#
loop_
_entity_poly.entity_id
_entity_poly.type
_entity_poly.pdbx_seq_one_letter_code
_entity_poly.pdbx_strand_id
1 'polypeptide(L)'
;MPPPPLPPVKEATGKPSQDAMPKDPRKFKSDPQFDPARALQEFASHVASTVNLTGERSRLAKRAQSESIALQKASIRGFQYPSIAKRLKTGKEQLDNELARVDEKLQTHEKIRDDMIKQLAAHFNSGQKQAQSHSELEEVRGDARQTKADIRDLRKELAKALGDIMNTLENRIADQLKSAALSAKAREDSSREQLQETCKKLVNERADLSLQRLEDVERTFHRLQGTCDMLKDRMNSWHQELEKMQHSIVQLQTTFNTFKDEKTNPTPEPHQPTLNGSSASADSLADIMRQLENIRQLQESKDEALADDLEKYEAKLATLEQGISKLQQVAEKKEMSVQAIGNGKPSTLQVSPELLELRQGLFVADKNIKNQFQMIHAHQTALQSLETRYNHLTTEQLVQRMVVAMQEMYPHASTVQHELPGIKESIKSLSTSVNALHAQLRTSDEARTAMVSDLSAEKARMDDAINSLGLRMNENEKDLKTKMDHLKEKLKQDMEDVQNEVVQRVAPLLLDYQERTKSEES
;
A
#
# COMPACT_ATOMS: atom_id res chain seq x y z
N MET A 1 -32.54 27.22 25.98
CA MET A 1 -33.21 27.81 27.17
C MET A 1 -32.22 28.71 27.86
N PRO A 2 -32.53 30.00 28.08
CA PRO A 2 -31.63 30.92 28.79
C PRO A 2 -31.67 30.66 30.31
N PRO A 3 -30.58 30.94 31.05
CA PRO A 3 -30.53 30.73 32.50
C PRO A 3 -31.31 31.84 33.24
N PRO A 4 -31.84 31.55 34.45
CA PRO A 4 -32.64 32.49 35.23
C PRO A 4 -31.75 33.56 35.92
N PRO A 5 -32.31 34.76 36.20
CA PRO A 5 -31.56 35.86 36.80
C PRO A 5 -31.36 35.65 38.31
N LEU A 6 -30.17 36.03 38.80
CA LEU A 6 -29.81 36.01 40.22
C LEU A 6 -30.53 37.13 41.00
N PRO A 7 -30.88 36.91 42.28
CA PRO A 7 -31.59 37.89 43.11
C PRO A 7 -30.66 38.99 43.64
N PRO A 8 -31.22 40.16 44.01
CA PRO A 8 -30.45 41.33 44.42
C PRO A 8 -29.86 41.18 45.83
N VAL A 9 -28.59 41.54 45.95
CA VAL A 9 -27.86 41.65 47.22
C VAL A 9 -28.46 42.81 48.02
N LYS A 10 -28.99 42.50 49.20
CA LYS A 10 -29.42 43.50 50.19
C LYS A 10 -28.19 44.08 50.88
N GLU A 11 -27.92 45.36 50.68
CA GLU A 11 -27.00 46.14 51.51
C GLU A 11 -27.62 46.32 52.90
N ALA A 12 -27.05 45.62 53.89
CA ALA A 12 -27.33 45.85 55.29
C ALA A 12 -26.34 46.88 55.83
N THR A 13 -26.78 48.13 55.93
CA THR A 13 -26.16 49.18 56.72
C THR A 13 -26.30 48.87 58.21
N GLY A 14 -25.30 48.19 58.78
CA GLY A 14 -25.15 47.99 60.22
C GLY A 14 -23.85 48.63 60.71
N LYS A 15 -23.95 49.77 61.42
CA LYS A 15 -22.85 50.32 62.22
C LYS A 15 -22.53 49.36 63.38
N PRO A 16 -21.27 48.93 63.58
CA PRO A 16 -20.87 48.33 64.84
C PRO A 16 -20.27 49.39 65.77
N SER A 17 -20.69 49.31 67.03
CA SER A 17 -20.18 50.03 68.18
C SER A 17 -18.66 49.95 68.31
N GLN A 18 -18.08 51.08 68.72
CA GLN A 18 -16.72 51.22 69.20
C GLN A 18 -16.59 50.49 70.54
N ASP A 19 -16.21 49.22 70.51
CA ASP A 19 -15.54 48.57 71.64
C ASP A 19 -14.06 48.41 71.31
N ALA A 20 -13.23 48.75 72.29
CA ALA A 20 -11.78 48.87 72.19
C ALA A 20 -11.15 47.60 71.61
N MET A 21 -10.69 47.68 70.37
CA MET A 21 -9.92 46.61 69.76
C MET A 21 -8.64 46.33 70.56
N PRO A 22 -8.29 45.04 70.78
CA PRO A 22 -6.98 44.65 71.25
C PRO A 22 -5.93 45.24 70.31
N LYS A 23 -4.92 45.91 70.86
CA LYS A 23 -3.78 46.41 70.09
C LYS A 23 -3.16 45.24 69.34
N ASP A 24 -3.37 45.18 68.02
CA ASP A 24 -2.81 44.16 67.15
C ASP A 24 -1.28 44.17 67.27
N PRO A 25 -0.66 43.09 67.78
CA PRO A 25 0.79 43.00 67.95
C PRO A 25 1.55 43.05 66.62
N ARG A 26 0.86 43.04 65.47
CA ARG A 26 1.47 43.17 64.13
C ARG A 26 1.89 44.58 63.74
N LYS A 27 1.60 45.61 64.53
CA LYS A 27 2.12 46.97 64.32
C LYS A 27 3.48 47.18 64.98
N PHE A 28 4.39 46.22 64.82
CA PHE A 28 5.81 46.54 64.95
C PHE A 28 6.16 47.50 63.82
N LYS A 29 6.79 48.64 64.16
CA LYS A 29 7.46 49.49 63.18
C LYS A 29 8.61 48.66 62.61
N SER A 30 8.32 47.81 61.63
CA SER A 30 9.34 47.16 60.82
C SER A 30 10.11 48.26 60.11
N ASP A 31 11.44 48.18 60.15
CA ASP A 31 12.28 48.96 59.26
C ASP A 31 11.67 48.89 57.84
N PRO A 32 11.49 50.01 57.13
CA PRO A 32 10.78 50.09 55.84
C PRO A 32 11.48 49.35 54.68
N GLN A 33 12.44 48.47 54.97
CA GLN A 33 13.42 48.00 54.01
C GLN A 33 13.14 46.60 53.44
N PHE A 34 12.34 45.75 54.10
CA PHE A 34 12.01 44.41 53.59
C PHE A 34 10.52 44.09 53.72
N ASP A 35 9.83 44.00 52.59
CA ASP A 35 8.45 43.52 52.48
C ASP A 35 8.46 42.05 52.02
N PRO A 36 8.18 41.07 52.90
CA PRO A 36 8.22 39.66 52.56
C PRO A 36 7.22 39.28 51.46
N ALA A 37 6.06 39.93 51.40
CA ALA A 37 5.04 39.63 50.40
C ALA A 37 5.53 40.05 49.01
N ARG A 38 6.14 41.23 48.91
CA ARG A 38 6.77 41.71 47.69
C ARG A 38 7.95 40.84 47.26
N ALA A 39 8.82 40.45 48.20
CA ALA A 39 9.94 39.56 47.91
C ALA A 39 9.49 38.18 47.40
N LEU A 40 8.41 37.60 47.97
CA LEU A 40 7.84 36.34 47.49
C LEU A 40 7.18 36.49 46.11
N GLN A 41 6.53 37.62 45.85
CA GLN A 41 5.95 37.91 44.54
C GLN A 41 7.04 38.06 43.46
N GLU A 42 8.10 38.80 43.74
CA GLU A 42 9.26 38.93 42.85
C GLU A 42 9.92 37.56 42.62
N PHE A 43 10.04 36.74 43.66
CA PHE A 43 10.58 35.38 43.54
C PHE A 43 9.72 34.49 42.63
N ALA A 44 8.39 34.49 42.83
CA ALA A 44 7.46 33.75 41.99
C ALA A 44 7.51 34.20 40.52
N SER A 45 7.68 35.51 40.28
CA SER A 45 7.88 36.08 38.93
C SER A 45 9.17 35.57 38.27
N HIS A 46 10.28 35.51 39.02
CA HIS A 46 11.54 34.96 38.50
C HIS A 46 11.44 33.46 38.23
N VAL A 47 10.78 32.68 39.09
CA VAL A 47 10.54 31.24 38.88
C VAL A 47 9.70 31.01 37.62
N ALA A 48 8.60 31.76 37.44
CA ALA A 48 7.78 31.67 36.23
C ALA A 48 8.58 32.02 34.97
N SER A 49 9.45 33.04 35.05
CA SER A 49 10.34 33.41 33.95
C SER A 49 11.36 32.31 33.61
N THR A 50 11.95 31.66 34.63
CA THR A 50 12.86 30.51 34.44
C THR A 50 12.16 29.33 33.77
N VAL A 51 10.92 29.01 34.16
CA VAL A 51 10.14 27.93 33.53
C VAL A 51 9.87 28.24 32.06
N ASN A 52 9.47 29.48 31.75
CA ASN A 52 9.22 29.92 30.38
C ASN A 52 10.50 29.87 29.52
N LEU A 53 11.63 30.39 30.02
CA LEU A 53 12.93 30.35 29.34
C LEU A 53 13.43 28.91 29.14
N THR A 54 13.22 28.02 30.10
CA THR A 54 13.56 26.59 29.98
C THR A 54 12.75 25.92 28.87
N GLY A 55 11.45 26.24 28.78
CA GLY A 55 10.58 25.77 27.70
C GLY A 55 11.02 26.29 26.32
N GLU A 56 11.37 27.57 26.24
CA GLU A 56 11.91 28.19 25.02
C GLU A 56 13.23 27.55 24.58
N ARG A 57 14.18 27.39 25.51
CA ARG A 57 15.46 26.70 25.31
C ARG A 57 15.26 25.29 24.74
N SER A 58 14.34 24.51 25.31
CA SER A 58 14.03 23.16 24.83
C SER A 58 13.51 23.16 23.38
N ARG A 59 12.64 24.13 23.04
CA ARG A 59 12.11 24.29 21.68
C ARG A 59 13.19 24.68 20.67
N LEU A 60 14.06 25.63 21.03
CA LEU A 60 15.18 26.05 20.19
C LEU A 60 16.19 24.92 20.00
N ALA A 61 16.56 24.19 21.05
CA ALA A 61 17.46 23.05 20.97
C ALA A 61 16.94 21.95 20.02
N LYS A 62 15.64 21.62 20.10
CA LYS A 62 15.01 20.65 19.18
C LYS A 62 15.04 21.13 17.72
N ARG A 63 14.80 22.43 17.47
CA ARG A 63 14.90 23.02 16.13
C ARG A 63 16.34 22.98 15.62
N ALA A 64 17.31 23.41 16.42
CA ALA A 64 18.73 23.38 16.08
C ALA A 64 19.21 21.97 15.75
N GLN A 65 18.77 20.96 16.53
CA GLN A 65 19.06 19.56 16.24
C GLN A 65 18.46 19.11 14.90
N SER A 66 17.20 19.44 14.63
CA SER A 66 16.54 19.09 13.36
C SER A 66 17.23 19.73 12.15
N GLU A 67 17.68 20.98 12.28
CA GLU A 67 18.39 21.71 11.24
C GLU A 67 19.82 21.16 11.04
N SER A 68 20.49 20.75 12.12
CA SER A 68 21.77 20.05 12.05
C SER A 68 21.66 18.70 11.32
N ILE A 69 20.59 17.93 11.57
CA ILE A 69 20.32 16.67 10.84
C ILE A 69 20.02 16.96 9.37
N ALA A 70 19.23 18.00 9.06
CA ALA A 70 18.94 18.41 7.69
C ALA A 70 20.21 18.85 6.95
N LEU A 71 21.08 19.62 7.61
CA LEU A 71 22.37 20.04 7.09
C LEU A 71 23.30 18.85 6.86
N GLN A 72 23.35 17.89 7.78
CA GLN A 72 24.14 16.65 7.62
C GLN A 72 23.63 15.83 6.42
N LYS A 73 22.31 15.66 6.29
CA LYS A 73 21.71 14.98 5.12
C LYS A 73 22.01 15.71 3.81
N ALA A 74 21.95 17.04 3.81
CA ALA A 74 22.29 17.85 2.66
C ALA A 74 23.79 17.73 2.30
N SER A 75 24.67 17.64 3.30
CA SER A 75 26.11 17.45 3.11
C SER A 75 26.47 16.05 2.58
N ILE A 76 25.84 15.00 3.10
CA ILE A 76 26.05 13.60 2.67
C ILE A 76 25.60 13.40 1.22
N ARG A 77 24.48 14.04 0.83
CA ARG A 77 23.93 13.95 -0.52
C ARG A 77 24.75 14.68 -1.59
N GLY A 78 25.91 15.24 -1.23
CA GLY A 78 26.97 15.66 -2.15
C GLY A 78 26.45 16.21 -3.48
N PHE A 79 26.00 17.48 -3.48
CA PHE A 79 25.77 18.28 -4.70
C PHE A 79 24.50 18.01 -5.51
N GLN A 80 23.38 18.60 -5.10
CA GLN A 80 22.40 19.10 -6.08
C GLN A 80 21.98 20.56 -5.85
N TYR A 81 22.06 21.10 -4.62
CA TYR A 81 21.61 22.47 -4.34
C TYR A 81 22.46 23.18 -3.25
N PRO A 82 23.58 23.82 -3.63
CA PRO A 82 24.46 24.57 -2.71
C PRO A 82 23.74 25.69 -1.94
N SER A 83 22.71 26.29 -2.54
CA SER A 83 21.89 27.32 -1.90
C SER A 83 21.12 26.81 -0.69
N ILE A 84 20.63 25.56 -0.72
CA ILE A 84 19.91 24.93 0.39
C ILE A 84 20.89 24.64 1.54
N ALA A 85 22.08 24.13 1.25
CA ALA A 85 23.10 23.90 2.27
C ALA A 85 23.55 25.20 2.93
N LYS A 86 23.75 26.27 2.15
CA LYS A 86 24.07 27.61 2.69
C LYS A 86 22.95 28.13 3.59
N ARG A 87 21.68 28.02 3.16
CA ARG A 87 20.53 28.43 3.97
C ARG A 87 20.44 27.65 5.28
N LEU A 88 20.58 26.32 5.25
CA LEU A 88 20.55 25.47 6.45
C LEU A 88 21.73 25.76 7.39
N LYS A 89 22.89 26.11 6.85
CA LYS A 89 24.03 26.53 7.66
C LYS A 89 23.75 27.85 8.39
N THR A 90 23.25 28.86 7.66
CA THR A 90 22.90 30.16 8.26
C THR A 90 21.74 30.04 9.26
N GLY A 91 20.72 29.23 8.97
CA GLY A 91 19.62 28.99 9.91
C GLY A 91 20.07 28.30 11.18
N LYS A 92 20.96 27.30 11.07
CA LYS A 92 21.60 26.68 12.23
C LYS A 92 22.39 27.70 13.07
N GLU A 93 23.23 28.52 12.44
CA GLU A 93 24.01 29.56 13.15
C GLU A 93 23.09 30.57 13.87
N GLN A 94 21.95 30.93 13.28
CA GLN A 94 20.95 31.79 13.93
C GLN A 94 20.32 31.12 15.14
N LEU A 95 19.90 29.84 15.03
CA LEU A 95 19.34 29.10 16.15
C LEU A 95 20.35 28.88 17.29
N ASP A 96 21.62 28.63 16.96
CA ASP A 96 22.68 28.47 17.94
C ASP A 96 22.93 29.80 18.70
N ASN A 97 22.89 30.95 18.01
CA ASN A 97 22.97 32.27 18.63
C ASN A 97 21.76 32.60 19.52
N GLU A 98 20.54 32.25 19.08
CA GLU A 98 19.33 32.41 19.89
C GLU A 98 19.38 31.54 21.14
N LEU A 99 19.84 30.29 21.02
CA LEU A 99 19.99 29.37 22.14
C LEU A 99 20.98 29.92 23.17
N ALA A 100 22.13 30.42 22.73
CA ALA A 100 23.12 31.05 23.61
C ALA A 100 22.54 32.27 24.37
N ARG A 101 21.73 33.10 23.68
CA ARG A 101 21.05 34.24 24.31
C ARG A 101 20.00 33.81 25.35
N VAL A 102 19.27 32.73 25.10
CA VAL A 102 18.31 32.17 26.06
C VAL A 102 19.04 31.57 27.27
N ASP A 103 20.17 30.90 27.05
CA ASP A 103 21.01 30.35 28.12
C ASP A 103 21.56 31.45 29.04
N GLU A 104 22.05 32.56 28.49
CA GLU A 104 22.52 33.72 29.28
C GLU A 104 21.41 34.34 30.14
N LYS A 105 20.19 34.47 29.58
CA LYS A 105 19.01 34.93 30.34
C LYS A 105 18.64 33.95 31.44
N LEU A 106 18.65 32.65 31.15
CA LEU A 106 18.34 31.61 32.13
C LEU A 106 19.30 31.70 33.32
N GLN A 107 20.60 31.80 33.04
CA GLN A 107 21.64 31.94 34.07
C GLN A 107 21.45 33.20 34.92
N THR A 108 21.05 34.32 34.29
CA THR A 108 20.73 35.57 35.01
C THR A 108 19.56 35.39 35.97
N HIS A 109 18.47 34.75 35.53
CA HIS A 109 17.30 34.49 36.36
C HIS A 109 17.59 33.48 37.48
N GLU A 110 18.39 32.44 37.22
CA GLU A 110 18.83 31.49 38.23
C GLU A 110 19.67 32.16 39.32
N LYS A 111 20.61 33.05 38.93
CA LYS A 111 21.39 33.83 39.89
C LYS A 111 20.51 34.71 40.76
N ILE A 112 19.56 35.43 40.17
CA ILE A 112 18.61 36.27 40.93
C ILE A 112 17.78 35.41 41.89
N ARG A 113 17.27 34.27 41.43
CA ARG A 113 16.52 33.32 42.27
C ARG A 113 17.35 32.87 43.47
N ASP A 114 18.60 32.48 43.25
CA ASP A 114 19.48 31.98 44.31
C ASP A 114 19.84 33.09 45.32
N ASP A 115 20.04 34.32 44.85
CA ASP A 115 20.26 35.48 45.72
C ASP A 115 19.00 35.84 46.53
N MET A 116 17.81 35.73 45.94
CA MET A 116 16.54 35.91 46.66
C MET A 116 16.32 34.81 47.72
N ILE A 117 16.68 33.56 47.43
CA ILE A 117 16.63 32.47 48.41
C ILE A 117 17.55 32.78 49.60
N LYS A 118 18.77 33.26 49.35
CA LYS A 118 19.70 33.66 50.42
C LYS A 118 19.15 34.81 51.26
N GLN A 119 18.56 35.83 50.62
CA GLN A 119 17.94 36.97 51.33
C GLN A 119 16.75 36.52 52.18
N LEU A 120 15.82 35.75 51.61
CA LEU A 120 14.68 35.20 52.34
C LEU A 120 15.16 34.37 53.53
N ALA A 121 16.12 33.47 53.32
CA ALA A 121 16.68 32.64 54.40
C ALA A 121 17.32 33.49 55.52
N ALA A 122 18.08 34.54 55.18
CA ALA A 122 18.67 35.44 56.16
C ALA A 122 17.60 36.16 57.00
N HIS A 123 16.54 36.66 56.36
CA HIS A 123 15.44 37.33 57.04
C HIS A 123 14.62 36.38 57.92
N PHE A 124 14.27 35.18 57.43
CA PHE A 124 13.54 34.18 58.22
C PHE A 124 14.35 33.67 59.42
N ASN A 125 15.65 33.40 59.23
CA ASN A 125 16.53 32.94 60.31
C ASN A 125 16.82 34.05 61.34
N SER A 126 16.75 35.33 60.94
CA SER A 126 16.89 36.46 61.88
C SER A 126 15.67 36.64 62.80
N GLY A 127 14.46 36.32 62.31
CA GLY A 127 13.22 36.37 63.10
C GLY A 127 13.06 35.23 64.11
N GLN A 128 13.76 34.11 63.92
CA GLN A 128 13.64 32.92 64.78
C GLN A 128 14.37 33.05 66.14
N LYS A 129 15.06 34.17 66.41
CA LYS A 129 15.67 34.47 67.72
C LYS A 129 14.69 35.03 68.77
N GLN A 130 13.43 35.30 68.42
CA GLN A 130 12.43 35.76 69.38
C GLN A 130 11.56 34.59 69.85
N ALA A 131 12.15 33.76 70.70
CA ALA A 131 11.50 32.65 71.36
C ALA A 131 10.55 33.17 72.45
N GLN A 132 9.26 33.33 72.12
CA GLN A 132 8.21 33.51 73.12
C GLN A 132 6.83 33.09 72.57
N SER A 133 6.64 31.79 72.31
CA SER A 133 5.31 31.15 72.31
C SER A 133 5.40 29.62 72.17
N HIS A 134 6.07 28.97 73.12
CA HIS A 134 6.14 27.50 73.17
C HIS A 134 4.76 26.81 73.31
N SER A 135 3.72 27.55 73.74
CA SER A 135 2.36 27.03 73.90
C SER A 135 1.57 27.01 72.58
N GLU A 136 1.63 28.07 71.79
CA GLU A 136 0.97 28.13 70.47
C GLU A 136 1.64 27.16 69.48
N LEU A 137 2.96 26.94 69.63
CA LEU A 137 3.70 25.99 68.82
C LEU A 137 3.22 24.54 69.04
N GLU A 138 2.86 24.16 70.26
CA GLU A 138 2.37 22.80 70.54
C GLU A 138 0.92 22.58 70.05
N GLU A 139 0.07 23.62 70.08
CA GLU A 139 -1.26 23.57 69.48
C GLU A 139 -1.17 23.42 67.95
N VAL A 140 -0.36 24.25 67.29
CA VAL A 140 -0.08 24.15 65.84
C VAL A 140 0.55 22.80 65.49
N ARG A 141 1.33 22.20 66.40
CA ARG A 141 1.91 20.86 66.22
C ARG A 141 0.85 19.76 66.29
N GLY A 142 -0.15 19.91 67.16
CA GLY A 142 -1.34 19.07 67.21
C GLY A 142 -2.12 19.12 65.90
N ASP A 143 -2.46 20.32 65.45
CA ASP A 143 -3.21 20.54 64.20
C ASP A 143 -2.43 20.05 62.97
N ALA A 144 -1.10 20.25 62.94
CA ALA A 144 -0.26 19.72 61.88
C ALA A 144 -0.22 18.19 61.85
N ARG A 145 -0.26 17.53 63.02
CA ARG A 145 -0.35 16.06 63.11
C ARG A 145 -1.70 15.56 62.62
N GLN A 146 -2.78 16.24 63.00
CA GLN A 146 -4.13 15.90 62.54
C GLN A 146 -4.27 16.09 61.03
N THR A 147 -3.88 17.25 60.52
CA THR A 147 -3.88 17.55 59.07
C THR A 147 -3.05 16.52 58.29
N LYS A 148 -1.91 16.06 58.84
CA LYS A 148 -1.10 14.99 58.23
C LYS A 148 -1.77 13.61 58.26
N ALA A 149 -2.63 13.33 59.23
CA ALA A 149 -3.46 12.13 59.23
C ALA A 149 -4.54 12.24 58.15
N ASP A 150 -5.26 13.36 58.11
CA ASP A 150 -6.32 13.60 57.12
C ASP A 150 -5.79 13.56 55.69
N ILE A 151 -4.62 14.15 55.42
CA ILE A 151 -3.95 14.05 54.10
C ILE A 151 -3.61 12.61 53.75
N ARG A 152 -3.19 11.78 54.73
CA ARG A 152 -2.89 10.37 54.46
C ARG A 152 -4.14 9.59 54.12
N ASP A 153 -5.26 9.86 54.78
CA ASP A 153 -6.50 9.17 54.52
C ASP A 153 -7.14 9.64 53.20
N LEU A 154 -7.11 10.94 52.90
CA LEU A 154 -7.48 11.46 51.57
C LEU A 154 -6.62 10.86 50.45
N ARG A 155 -5.32 10.64 50.67
CA ARG A 155 -4.45 9.95 49.69
C ARG A 155 -4.86 8.50 49.47
N LYS A 156 -5.27 7.78 50.51
CA LYS A 156 -5.77 6.40 50.38
C LYS A 156 -7.09 6.36 49.63
N GLU A 157 -8.01 7.28 49.93
CA GLU A 157 -9.29 7.40 49.24
C GLU A 157 -9.09 7.75 47.75
N LEU A 158 -8.19 8.70 47.45
CA LEU A 158 -7.85 9.06 46.08
C LEU A 158 -7.20 7.87 45.33
N ALA A 159 -6.27 7.16 45.96
CA ALA A 159 -5.65 5.97 45.36
C ALA A 159 -6.69 4.87 45.07
N LYS A 160 -7.64 4.67 45.98
CA LYS A 160 -8.76 3.73 45.78
C LYS A 160 -9.66 4.18 44.62
N ALA A 161 -10.08 5.45 44.60
CA ALA A 161 -10.91 5.99 43.54
C ALA A 161 -10.23 5.93 42.17
N LEU A 162 -8.93 6.21 42.09
CA LEU A 162 -8.15 6.05 40.87
C LEU A 162 -8.08 4.59 40.42
N GLY A 163 -7.92 3.65 41.35
CA GLY A 163 -7.97 2.22 41.08
C GLY A 163 -9.33 1.79 40.49
N ASP A 164 -10.43 2.24 41.10
CA ASP A 164 -11.78 1.95 40.62
C ASP A 164 -12.03 2.53 39.22
N ILE A 165 -11.55 3.75 38.95
CA ILE A 165 -11.62 4.39 37.61
C ILE A 165 -10.78 3.61 36.59
N MET A 166 -9.56 3.20 36.94
CA MET A 166 -8.70 2.42 36.05
C MET A 166 -9.35 1.08 35.69
N ASN A 167 -9.86 0.35 36.68
CA ASN A 167 -10.58 -0.91 36.45
C ASN A 167 -11.82 -0.70 35.55
N THR A 168 -12.54 0.41 35.74
CA THR A 168 -13.71 0.74 34.90
C THR A 168 -13.30 1.05 33.47
N LEU A 169 -12.18 1.77 33.27
CA LEU A 169 -11.63 2.06 31.94
C LEU A 169 -11.12 0.80 31.25
N GLU A 170 -10.41 -0.07 31.96
CA GLU A 170 -9.94 -1.36 31.43
C GLU A 170 -11.10 -2.23 30.95
N ASN A 171 -12.16 -2.35 31.76
CA ASN A 171 -13.37 -3.08 31.39
C ASN A 171 -14.05 -2.46 30.15
N ARG A 172 -14.14 -1.13 30.10
CA ARG A 172 -14.73 -0.43 28.94
C ARG A 172 -13.90 -0.62 27.66
N ILE A 173 -12.56 -0.60 27.77
CA ILE A 173 -11.67 -0.86 26.64
C ILE A 173 -11.83 -2.31 26.16
N ALA A 174 -11.88 -3.28 27.08
CA ALA A 174 -12.10 -4.68 26.75
C ALA A 174 -13.45 -4.89 26.04
N ASP A 175 -14.52 -4.26 26.51
CA ASP A 175 -15.84 -4.30 25.87
C ASP A 175 -15.84 -3.65 24.49
N GLN A 176 -15.16 -2.51 24.33
CA GLN A 176 -15.02 -1.84 23.04
C GLN A 176 -14.24 -2.71 22.04
N LEU A 177 -13.12 -3.30 22.45
CA LEU A 177 -12.35 -4.23 21.61
C LEU A 177 -13.18 -5.45 21.21
N LYS A 178 -13.96 -6.01 22.14
CA LYS A 178 -14.85 -7.14 21.87
C LYS A 178 -15.96 -6.76 20.88
N SER A 179 -16.58 -5.59 21.04
CA SER A 179 -17.61 -5.10 20.13
C SER A 179 -17.07 -4.81 18.72
N ALA A 180 -15.86 -4.24 18.63
CA ALA A 180 -15.18 -3.98 17.37
C ALA A 180 -14.82 -5.28 16.64
N ALA A 181 -14.33 -6.29 17.38
CA ALA A 181 -14.04 -7.61 16.84
C ALA A 181 -15.31 -8.30 16.28
N LEU A 182 -16.43 -8.22 17.00
CA LEU A 182 -17.72 -8.76 16.53
C LEU A 182 -18.22 -8.02 15.28
N SER A 183 -18.10 -6.69 15.24
CA SER A 183 -18.47 -5.91 14.06
C SER A 183 -17.58 -6.21 12.86
N ALA A 184 -16.27 -6.41 13.06
CA ALA A 184 -15.35 -6.77 12.00
C ALA A 184 -15.69 -8.14 11.42
N LYS A 185 -15.98 -9.13 12.29
CA LYS A 185 -16.41 -10.47 11.88
C LYS A 185 -17.72 -10.45 11.09
N ALA A 186 -18.72 -9.68 11.54
CA ALA A 186 -19.98 -9.53 10.81
C ALA A 186 -19.80 -8.92 9.41
N ARG A 187 -18.85 -7.98 9.24
CA ARG A 187 -18.51 -7.42 7.92
C ARG A 187 -17.79 -8.44 7.03
N GLU A 188 -16.91 -9.24 7.61
CA GLU A 188 -16.22 -10.32 6.89
C GLU A 188 -17.22 -11.37 6.40
N ASP A 189 -18.13 -11.83 7.26
CA ASP A 189 -19.17 -12.80 6.91
C ASP A 189 -20.09 -12.25 5.80
N SER A 190 -20.52 -10.98 5.90
CA SER A 190 -21.32 -10.33 4.86
C SER A 190 -20.57 -10.18 3.53
N SER A 191 -19.27 -9.84 3.58
CA SER A 191 -18.43 -9.74 2.38
C SER A 191 -18.23 -11.12 1.72
N ARG A 192 -18.09 -12.17 2.54
CA ARG A 192 -17.96 -13.55 2.10
C ARG A 192 -19.24 -14.03 1.42
N GLU A 193 -20.41 -13.72 1.97
CA GLU A 193 -21.71 -14.02 1.34
C GLU A 193 -21.88 -13.31 -0.01
N GLN A 194 -21.53 -12.02 -0.08
CA GLN A 194 -21.55 -11.26 -1.35
C GLN A 194 -20.62 -11.86 -2.40
N LEU A 195 -19.38 -12.22 -2.00
CA LEU A 195 -18.44 -12.89 -2.90
C LEU A 195 -18.98 -14.23 -3.38
N GLN A 196 -19.55 -15.05 -2.49
CA GLN A 196 -20.14 -16.33 -2.87
C GLN A 196 -21.30 -16.15 -3.86
N GLU A 197 -22.14 -15.13 -3.66
CA GLU A 197 -23.25 -14.82 -4.58
C GLU A 197 -22.75 -14.33 -5.95
N THR A 198 -21.74 -13.46 -5.99
CA THR A 198 -21.13 -13.03 -7.26
C THR A 198 -20.47 -14.20 -8.01
N CYS A 199 -19.78 -15.09 -7.31
CA CYS A 199 -19.21 -16.30 -7.91
C CYS A 199 -20.29 -17.22 -8.48
N LYS A 200 -21.42 -17.42 -7.78
CA LYS A 200 -22.56 -18.18 -8.30
C LYS A 200 -23.11 -17.57 -9.58
N LYS A 201 -23.29 -16.25 -9.63
CA LYS A 201 -23.75 -15.53 -10.83
C LYS A 201 -22.81 -15.73 -12.01
N LEU A 202 -21.51 -15.55 -11.82
CA LEU A 202 -20.51 -15.73 -12.88
C LEU A 202 -20.46 -17.18 -13.40
N VAL A 203 -20.62 -18.17 -12.51
CA VAL A 203 -20.68 -19.59 -12.91
C VAL A 203 -21.92 -19.86 -13.76
N ASN A 204 -23.07 -19.31 -13.37
CA ASN A 204 -24.32 -19.46 -14.12
C ASN A 204 -24.24 -18.75 -15.48
N GLU A 205 -23.78 -17.50 -15.53
CA GLU A 205 -23.58 -16.75 -16.78
C GLU A 205 -22.63 -17.49 -17.74
N ARG A 206 -21.56 -18.09 -17.20
CA ARG A 206 -20.63 -18.90 -18.01
C ARG A 206 -21.25 -20.20 -18.50
N ALA A 207 -22.11 -20.83 -17.70
CA ALA A 207 -22.85 -22.02 -18.13
C ALA A 207 -23.80 -21.67 -19.28
N ASP A 208 -24.54 -20.57 -19.16
CA ASP A 208 -25.47 -20.08 -20.19
C ASP A 208 -24.74 -19.74 -21.50
N LEU A 209 -23.62 -19.01 -21.42
CA LEU A 209 -22.75 -18.70 -22.57
C LEU A 209 -22.21 -19.97 -23.25
N SER A 210 -21.87 -21.00 -22.45
CA SER A 210 -21.38 -22.27 -22.99
C SER A 210 -22.49 -23.03 -23.71
N LEU A 211 -23.71 -22.98 -23.18
CA LEU A 211 -24.90 -23.59 -23.76
C LEU A 211 -25.27 -22.90 -25.10
N GLN A 212 -25.25 -21.57 -25.12
CA GLN A 212 -25.47 -20.79 -26.35
C GLN A 212 -24.43 -21.10 -27.44
N ARG A 213 -23.15 -21.26 -27.07
CA ARG A 213 -22.10 -21.66 -28.03
C ARG A 213 -22.32 -23.06 -28.59
N LEU A 214 -22.80 -24.00 -27.78
CA LEU A 214 -23.15 -25.35 -28.23
C LEU A 214 -24.30 -25.31 -29.23
N GLU A 215 -25.35 -24.53 -28.95
CA GLU A 215 -26.46 -24.33 -29.90
C GLU A 215 -25.99 -23.70 -31.21
N ASP A 216 -25.11 -22.69 -31.16
CA ASP A 216 -24.57 -22.08 -32.37
C ASP A 216 -23.75 -23.08 -33.20
N VAL A 217 -22.91 -23.89 -32.55
CA VAL A 217 -22.16 -24.97 -33.21
C VAL A 217 -23.13 -25.97 -33.84
N GLU A 218 -24.17 -26.39 -33.13
CA GLU A 218 -25.18 -27.30 -33.64
C GLU A 218 -25.91 -26.71 -34.86
N ARG A 219 -26.27 -25.42 -34.84
CA ARG A 219 -26.84 -24.74 -36.01
C ARG A 219 -25.87 -24.71 -37.19
N THR A 220 -24.58 -24.47 -36.95
CA THR A 220 -23.57 -24.51 -38.04
C THR A 220 -23.41 -25.91 -38.61
N PHE A 221 -23.48 -26.95 -37.76
CA PHE A 221 -23.43 -28.34 -38.18
C PHE A 221 -24.62 -28.69 -39.07
N HIS A 222 -25.84 -28.32 -38.68
CA HIS A 222 -27.04 -28.52 -39.49
C HIS A 222 -26.98 -27.81 -40.84
N ARG A 223 -26.42 -26.59 -40.89
CA ARG A 223 -26.18 -25.88 -42.17
C ARG A 223 -25.19 -26.63 -43.04
N LEU A 224 -24.09 -27.12 -42.46
CA LEU A 224 -23.06 -27.85 -43.18
C LEU A 224 -23.62 -29.18 -43.72
N GLN A 225 -24.41 -29.89 -42.92
CA GLN A 225 -25.11 -31.10 -43.33
C GLN A 225 -26.05 -30.81 -44.52
N GLY A 226 -26.83 -29.73 -44.47
CA GLY A 226 -27.65 -29.31 -45.61
C GLY A 226 -26.82 -29.01 -46.88
N THR A 227 -25.62 -28.43 -46.75
CA THR A 227 -24.73 -28.25 -47.91
C THR A 227 -24.17 -29.56 -48.46
N CYS A 228 -23.87 -30.53 -47.59
CA CYS A 228 -23.44 -31.86 -48.01
C CYS A 228 -24.57 -32.60 -48.74
N ASP A 229 -25.81 -32.49 -48.27
CA ASP A 229 -26.97 -33.09 -48.93
C ASP A 229 -27.18 -32.48 -50.33
N MET A 230 -27.08 -31.15 -50.46
CA MET A 230 -27.13 -30.47 -51.77
C MET A 230 -25.99 -30.91 -52.70
N LEU A 231 -24.77 -31.09 -52.18
CA LEU A 231 -23.63 -31.58 -52.97
C LEU A 231 -23.85 -33.03 -53.41
N LYS A 232 -24.42 -33.87 -52.53
CA LYS A 232 -24.77 -35.26 -52.84
C LYS A 232 -25.82 -35.33 -53.94
N ASP A 233 -26.85 -34.50 -53.87
CA ASP A 233 -27.86 -34.39 -54.92
C ASP A 233 -27.26 -33.93 -56.25
N ARG A 234 -26.34 -32.95 -56.22
CA ARG A 234 -25.63 -32.51 -57.42
C ARG A 234 -24.73 -33.59 -58.00
N MET A 235 -24.03 -34.34 -57.15
CA MET A 235 -23.19 -35.47 -57.57
C MET A 235 -24.04 -36.57 -58.19
N ASN A 236 -25.21 -36.88 -57.63
CA ASN A 236 -26.17 -37.82 -58.22
C ASN A 236 -26.67 -37.33 -59.58
N SER A 237 -26.95 -36.03 -59.73
CA SER A 237 -27.33 -35.43 -61.01
C SER A 237 -26.22 -35.58 -62.06
N TRP A 238 -24.97 -35.30 -61.70
CA TRP A 238 -23.83 -35.50 -62.59
C TRP A 238 -23.59 -36.97 -62.93
N HIS A 239 -23.83 -37.87 -61.97
CA HIS A 239 -23.74 -39.30 -62.24
C HIS A 239 -24.78 -39.75 -63.27
N GLN A 240 -26.03 -39.30 -63.16
CA GLN A 240 -27.05 -39.55 -64.17
C GLN A 240 -26.70 -38.97 -65.54
N GLU A 241 -26.09 -37.79 -65.58
CA GLU A 241 -25.63 -37.16 -66.82
C GLU A 241 -24.46 -37.91 -67.45
N LEU A 242 -23.52 -38.41 -66.63
CA LEU A 242 -22.46 -39.32 -67.05
C LEU A 242 -23.01 -40.64 -67.58
N GLU A 243 -24.01 -41.25 -66.93
CA GLU A 243 -24.66 -42.46 -67.44
C GLU A 243 -25.36 -42.21 -68.78
N LYS A 244 -26.01 -41.05 -68.95
CA LYS A 244 -26.59 -40.65 -70.24
C LYS A 244 -25.51 -40.49 -71.31
N MET A 245 -24.42 -39.78 -71.01
CA MET A 245 -23.29 -39.62 -71.93
C MET A 245 -22.66 -40.97 -72.25
N GLN A 246 -22.48 -41.85 -71.27
CA GLN A 246 -21.98 -43.21 -71.46
C GLN A 246 -22.92 -44.01 -72.37
N HIS A 247 -24.24 -43.93 -72.17
CA HIS A 247 -25.21 -44.53 -73.08
C HIS A 247 -25.12 -43.95 -74.49
N SER A 248 -24.96 -42.62 -74.64
CA SER A 248 -24.73 -42.00 -75.94
C SER A 248 -23.42 -42.44 -76.58
N ILE A 249 -22.33 -42.59 -75.81
CA ILE A 249 -21.06 -43.13 -76.29
C ILE A 249 -21.24 -44.58 -76.72
N VAL A 250 -21.92 -45.41 -75.93
CA VAL A 250 -22.21 -46.80 -76.29
C VAL A 250 -23.08 -46.85 -77.54
N GLN A 251 -24.07 -45.97 -77.71
CA GLN A 251 -24.86 -45.87 -78.94
C GLN A 251 -24.02 -45.41 -80.14
N LEU A 252 -23.11 -44.45 -79.95
CA LEU A 252 -22.16 -44.03 -80.98
C LEU A 252 -21.17 -45.15 -81.30
N GLN A 253 -20.75 -45.91 -80.31
CA GLN A 253 -19.88 -47.07 -80.47
C GLN A 253 -20.62 -48.23 -81.12
N THR A 254 -21.90 -48.48 -80.82
CA THR A 254 -22.68 -49.52 -81.51
C THR A 254 -23.00 -49.09 -82.93
N THR A 255 -23.31 -47.82 -83.20
CA THR A 255 -23.46 -47.32 -84.59
C THR A 255 -22.13 -47.36 -85.35
N PHE A 256 -21.02 -46.98 -84.70
CA PHE A 256 -19.67 -47.09 -85.26
C PHE A 256 -19.22 -48.54 -85.43
N ASN A 257 -19.58 -49.45 -84.51
CA ASN A 257 -19.27 -50.87 -84.60
C ASN A 257 -20.19 -51.58 -85.58
N THR A 258 -21.45 -51.19 -85.77
CA THR A 258 -22.23 -51.65 -86.95
C THR A 258 -21.60 -51.17 -88.26
N PHE A 259 -20.86 -50.05 -88.22
CA PHE A 259 -20.05 -49.57 -89.33
C PHE A 259 -18.70 -50.30 -89.46
N LYS A 260 -18.16 -50.83 -88.34
CA LYS A 260 -16.83 -51.44 -88.24
C LYS A 260 -16.87 -52.97 -88.28
N ASP A 261 -17.98 -53.61 -87.93
CA ASP A 261 -18.22 -55.07 -88.02
C ASP A 261 -18.56 -55.51 -89.45
N GLU A 262 -18.50 -54.59 -90.43
CA GLU A 262 -18.19 -54.91 -91.82
C GLU A 262 -16.68 -55.21 -92.04
N LYS A 263 -15.83 -55.03 -91.02
CA LYS A 263 -14.40 -55.34 -91.04
C LYS A 263 -13.88 -55.80 -89.66
N THR A 264 -13.85 -57.13 -89.54
CA THR A 264 -12.75 -57.93 -88.95
C THR A 264 -12.55 -57.92 -87.41
N ASN A 265 -13.02 -59.02 -86.80
CA ASN A 265 -12.38 -59.89 -85.77
C ASN A 265 -10.82 -59.84 -85.66
N PRO A 266 -10.15 -60.42 -84.62
CA PRO A 266 -10.48 -60.52 -83.18
C PRO A 266 -9.23 -60.53 -82.20
N THR A 267 -9.48 -60.52 -80.87
CA THR A 267 -8.75 -61.22 -79.74
C THR A 267 -7.27 -60.83 -79.32
N PRO A 268 -6.70 -61.26 -78.16
CA PRO A 268 -6.90 -60.74 -76.78
C PRO A 268 -5.63 -60.59 -75.87
N GLU A 269 -5.82 -60.05 -74.64
CA GLU A 269 -5.19 -60.47 -73.34
C GLU A 269 -3.64 -60.33 -73.11
N PRO A 270 -3.06 -60.56 -71.91
CA PRO A 270 -3.41 -60.20 -70.51
C PRO A 270 -2.17 -59.90 -69.57
N HIS A 271 -2.44 -59.81 -68.24
CA HIS A 271 -1.56 -60.00 -67.05
C HIS A 271 -0.83 -58.76 -66.47
N GLN A 272 -1.17 -58.28 -65.24
CA GLN A 272 -0.79 -58.78 -63.88
C GLN A 272 0.75 -58.80 -63.64
N PRO A 273 1.33 -58.57 -62.42
CA PRO A 273 0.76 -58.90 -61.10
C PRO A 273 1.25 -58.03 -59.87
N THR A 274 0.67 -58.29 -58.68
CA THR A 274 1.22 -58.42 -57.28
C THR A 274 2.52 -57.70 -56.78
N LEU A 275 2.85 -57.49 -55.50
CA LEU A 275 2.45 -57.92 -54.14
C LEU A 275 3.25 -57.06 -53.11
N ASN A 276 2.76 -57.01 -51.85
CA ASN A 276 3.53 -56.87 -50.58
C ASN A 276 4.29 -55.54 -50.28
N GLY A 277 4.29 -55.01 -49.06
CA GLY A 277 3.86 -55.55 -47.77
C GLY A 277 4.84 -55.10 -46.67
N SER A 278 4.45 -54.03 -45.95
CA SER A 278 4.69 -53.75 -44.52
C SER A 278 6.12 -53.66 -43.94
N SER A 279 6.52 -52.45 -43.52
CA SER A 279 7.49 -52.20 -42.43
C SER A 279 7.09 -51.04 -41.51
N ALA A 280 5.85 -51.08 -41.01
CA ALA A 280 5.32 -50.10 -40.06
C ALA A 280 6.15 -50.01 -38.76
N SER A 281 6.91 -48.93 -38.60
CA SER A 281 7.05 -48.11 -37.36
C SER A 281 8.36 -47.30 -37.27
N ALA A 282 9.30 -47.48 -38.21
CA ALA A 282 10.37 -46.51 -38.52
C ALA A 282 10.02 -45.62 -39.74
N ASP A 283 9.08 -46.09 -40.56
CA ASP A 283 8.61 -45.43 -41.78
C ASP A 283 7.83 -44.14 -41.52
N SER A 284 7.25 -43.87 -40.34
CA SER A 284 6.46 -42.64 -40.17
C SER A 284 7.30 -41.35 -40.19
N LEU A 285 8.56 -41.38 -39.72
CA LEU A 285 9.45 -40.22 -39.79
C LEU A 285 10.09 -40.12 -41.18
N ALA A 286 10.49 -41.27 -41.74
CA ALA A 286 10.97 -41.35 -43.11
C ALA A 286 9.88 -40.94 -44.12
N ASP A 287 8.61 -41.23 -43.85
CA ASP A 287 7.43 -40.86 -44.65
C ASP A 287 7.12 -39.38 -44.51
N ILE A 288 7.29 -38.78 -43.33
CA ILE A 288 7.18 -37.32 -43.19
C ILE A 288 8.32 -36.63 -43.96
N MET A 289 9.55 -37.15 -43.87
CA MET A 289 10.67 -36.63 -44.66
C MET A 289 10.48 -36.88 -46.16
N ARG A 290 9.91 -38.01 -46.55
CA ARG A 290 9.57 -38.36 -47.93
C ARG A 290 8.37 -37.57 -48.44
N GLN A 291 7.42 -37.20 -47.57
CA GLN A 291 6.31 -36.30 -47.90
C GLN A 291 6.81 -34.87 -48.06
N LEU A 292 7.73 -34.40 -47.21
CA LEU A 292 8.40 -33.11 -47.39
C LEU A 292 9.21 -33.08 -48.69
N GLU A 293 9.96 -34.14 -48.97
CA GLU A 293 10.71 -34.29 -50.22
C GLU A 293 9.78 -34.39 -51.44
N ASN A 294 8.67 -35.12 -51.34
CA ASN A 294 7.65 -35.18 -52.39
C ASN A 294 6.96 -33.82 -52.60
N ILE A 295 6.69 -33.06 -51.55
CA ILE A 295 6.12 -31.70 -51.66
C ILE A 295 7.12 -30.77 -52.33
N ARG A 296 8.41 -30.90 -51.99
CA ARG A 296 9.48 -30.14 -52.62
C ARG A 296 9.64 -30.50 -54.10
N GLN A 297 9.68 -31.78 -54.43
CA GLN A 297 9.72 -32.26 -55.82
C GLN A 297 8.46 -31.87 -56.59
N LEU A 298 7.30 -31.85 -55.93
CA LEU A 298 6.06 -31.37 -56.54
C LEU A 298 6.09 -29.86 -56.77
N GLN A 299 6.73 -29.08 -55.89
CA GLN A 299 6.97 -27.65 -56.12
C GLN A 299 7.95 -27.43 -57.26
N GLU A 300 9.09 -28.12 -57.27
CA GLU A 300 10.08 -28.03 -58.35
C GLU A 300 9.45 -28.48 -59.69
N SER A 301 8.64 -29.55 -59.72
CA SER A 301 7.89 -29.97 -60.90
C SER A 301 6.82 -28.97 -61.34
N LYS A 302 6.18 -28.25 -60.41
CA LYS A 302 5.23 -27.18 -60.73
C LYS A 302 5.92 -25.96 -61.29
N ASP A 303 7.05 -25.58 -60.71
CA ASP A 303 7.85 -24.45 -61.15
C ASP A 303 8.47 -24.73 -62.52
N GLU A 304 8.95 -25.96 -62.76
CA GLU A 304 9.39 -26.43 -64.09
C GLU A 304 8.24 -26.40 -65.10
N ALA A 305 7.05 -26.92 -64.75
CA ALA A 305 5.88 -26.88 -65.64
C ALA A 305 5.42 -25.45 -65.95
N LEU A 306 5.54 -24.54 -64.99
CA LEU A 306 5.27 -23.11 -65.21
C LEU A 306 6.32 -22.46 -66.11
N ALA A 307 7.61 -22.84 -65.96
CA ALA A 307 8.67 -22.38 -66.83
C ALA A 307 8.48 -22.88 -68.27
N ASP A 308 8.13 -24.16 -68.46
CA ASP A 308 7.80 -24.75 -69.77
C ASP A 308 6.60 -24.05 -70.43
N ASP A 309 5.55 -23.76 -69.65
CA ASP A 309 4.39 -23.03 -70.15
C ASP A 309 4.74 -21.59 -70.54
N LEU A 310 5.58 -20.90 -69.75
CA LEU A 310 6.09 -19.56 -70.07
C LEU A 310 6.93 -19.57 -71.36
N GLU A 311 7.85 -20.52 -71.52
CA GLU A 311 8.65 -20.67 -72.75
C GLU A 311 7.76 -20.94 -73.96
N LYS A 312 6.71 -21.77 -73.79
CA LYS A 312 5.71 -22.03 -74.84
C LYS A 312 4.91 -20.80 -75.22
N TYR A 313 4.57 -19.93 -74.26
CA TYR A 313 3.90 -18.66 -74.55
C TYR A 313 4.84 -17.68 -75.25
N GLU A 314 6.11 -17.64 -74.86
CA GLU A 314 7.14 -16.83 -75.51
C GLU A 314 7.37 -17.26 -76.97
N ALA A 315 7.45 -18.57 -77.24
CA ALA A 315 7.52 -19.10 -78.60
C ALA A 315 6.26 -18.76 -79.45
N LYS A 316 5.07 -18.77 -78.84
CA LYS A 316 3.83 -18.35 -79.51
C LYS A 316 3.81 -16.86 -79.81
N LEU A 317 4.33 -16.03 -78.90
CA LEU A 317 4.49 -14.60 -79.12
C LEU A 317 5.46 -14.33 -80.28
N ALA A 318 6.61 -14.99 -80.30
CA ALA A 318 7.60 -14.84 -81.38
C ALA A 318 7.04 -15.25 -82.77
N THR A 319 6.24 -16.32 -82.84
CA THR A 319 5.58 -16.74 -84.09
C THR A 319 4.49 -15.77 -84.55
N LEU A 320 3.73 -15.18 -83.62
CA LEU A 320 2.78 -14.12 -83.93
C LEU A 320 3.48 -12.86 -84.44
N GLU A 321 4.57 -12.43 -83.80
CA GLU A 321 5.38 -11.29 -84.23
C GLU A 321 5.97 -11.51 -85.63
N GLN A 322 6.44 -12.72 -85.93
CA GLN A 322 6.90 -13.09 -87.27
C GLN A 322 5.75 -13.05 -88.29
N GLY A 323 4.55 -13.50 -87.91
CA GLY A 323 3.35 -13.44 -88.75
C GLY A 323 2.95 -11.99 -89.09
N ILE A 324 2.98 -11.10 -88.11
CA ILE A 324 2.73 -9.66 -88.28
C ILE A 324 3.77 -9.05 -89.23
N SER A 325 5.05 -9.38 -89.05
CA SER A 325 6.14 -8.89 -89.92
C SER A 325 5.97 -9.33 -91.37
N LYS A 326 5.55 -10.59 -91.61
CA LYS A 326 5.24 -11.09 -92.96
C LYS A 326 4.04 -10.36 -93.58
N LEU A 327 3.00 -10.09 -92.79
CA LEU A 327 1.83 -9.33 -93.25
C LEU A 327 2.18 -7.90 -93.64
N GLN A 328 3.04 -7.24 -92.85
CA GLN A 328 3.55 -5.91 -93.19
C GLN A 328 4.32 -5.95 -94.52
N GLN A 329 5.21 -6.91 -94.74
CA GLN A 329 5.91 -7.05 -96.03
C GLN A 329 4.98 -7.31 -97.22
N VAL A 330 3.93 -8.12 -97.05
CA VAL A 330 2.94 -8.37 -98.11
C VAL A 330 2.12 -7.11 -98.38
N ALA A 331 1.75 -6.36 -97.34
CA ALA A 331 1.06 -5.08 -97.49
C ALA A 331 1.92 -4.07 -98.26
N GLU A 332 3.19 -3.90 -97.89
CA GLU A 332 4.14 -3.01 -98.58
C GLU A 332 4.38 -3.42 -100.04
N LYS A 333 4.52 -4.73 -100.32
CA LYS A 333 4.63 -5.23 -101.71
C LYS A 333 3.36 -4.98 -102.53
N LYS A 334 2.19 -5.09 -101.91
CA LYS A 334 0.91 -4.83 -102.59
C LYS A 334 0.73 -3.33 -102.85
N GLU A 335 1.19 -2.48 -101.95
CA GLU A 335 1.18 -1.02 -102.12
C GLU A 335 2.12 -0.58 -103.27
N MET A 336 3.31 -1.20 -103.39
CA MET A 336 4.19 -1.01 -104.55
C MET A 336 3.62 -1.57 -105.86
N SER A 337 2.87 -2.69 -105.82
CA SER A 337 2.22 -3.25 -107.02
C SER A 337 0.98 -2.46 -107.46
N VAL A 338 0.30 -1.75 -106.56
CA VAL A 338 -0.87 -0.92 -106.89
C VAL A 338 -0.45 0.40 -107.57
N GLN A 339 0.76 0.91 -107.32
CA GLN A 339 1.31 2.04 -108.09
C GLN A 339 1.75 1.66 -109.52
N ALA A 340 1.91 0.37 -109.84
CA ALA A 340 2.33 -0.09 -111.18
C ALA A 340 1.17 -0.44 -112.14
N ILE A 341 -0.09 -0.45 -111.68
CA ILE A 341 -1.25 -0.83 -112.51
C ILE A 341 -2.25 0.33 -112.56
N GLY A 342 -1.80 1.46 -113.11
CA GLY A 342 -2.69 2.41 -113.77
C GLY A 342 -3.04 1.86 -115.15
N ASN A 343 -4.32 1.51 -115.33
CA ASN A 343 -5.01 1.14 -116.58
C ASN A 343 -5.01 -0.34 -116.97
N GLY A 344 -6.10 -1.03 -116.64
CA GLY A 344 -6.62 -2.13 -117.47
C GLY A 344 -7.24 -3.33 -116.74
N LYS A 345 -8.58 -3.34 -116.71
CA LYS A 345 -9.49 -4.52 -116.67
C LYS A 345 -9.56 -5.38 -115.38
N PRO A 346 -10.75 -5.64 -114.82
CA PRO A 346 -10.92 -6.45 -113.62
C PRO A 346 -10.84 -7.94 -113.97
N SER A 347 -9.67 -8.55 -113.78
CA SER A 347 -9.54 -10.00 -113.75
C SER A 347 -9.97 -10.52 -112.36
N THR A 348 -10.92 -11.44 -112.37
CA THR A 348 -11.40 -12.22 -111.23
C THR A 348 -10.24 -12.76 -110.39
N LEU A 349 -10.07 -12.17 -109.21
CA LEU A 349 -9.10 -12.55 -108.17
C LEU A 349 -9.39 -13.97 -107.68
N GLN A 350 -8.58 -14.94 -108.12
CA GLN A 350 -8.40 -16.18 -107.39
C GLN A 350 -7.83 -15.83 -106.02
N VAL A 351 -8.63 -16.00 -104.97
CA VAL A 351 -8.19 -15.87 -103.58
C VAL A 351 -7.17 -16.97 -103.34
N SER A 352 -5.92 -16.59 -103.07
CA SER A 352 -4.86 -17.57 -102.79
C SER A 352 -5.23 -18.39 -101.54
N PRO A 353 -4.92 -19.69 -101.51
CA PRO A 353 -5.23 -20.57 -100.36
C PRO A 353 -4.66 -20.05 -99.03
N GLU A 354 -3.53 -19.33 -99.08
CA GLU A 354 -2.88 -18.68 -97.93
C GLU A 354 -3.78 -17.65 -97.22
N LEU A 355 -4.64 -16.94 -97.98
CA LEU A 355 -5.53 -15.91 -97.42
C LEU A 355 -6.73 -16.53 -96.69
N LEU A 356 -7.14 -17.73 -97.12
CA LEU A 356 -8.18 -18.51 -96.47
C LEU A 356 -7.66 -19.13 -95.16
N GLU A 357 -6.42 -19.63 -95.18
CA GLU A 357 -5.74 -20.17 -94.01
C GLU A 357 -5.48 -19.08 -92.95
N LEU A 358 -5.09 -17.88 -93.38
CA LEU A 358 -4.93 -16.72 -92.51
C LEU A 358 -6.26 -16.29 -91.87
N ARG A 359 -7.36 -16.32 -92.64
CA ARG A 359 -8.71 -16.00 -92.12
C ARG A 359 -9.13 -17.00 -91.04
N GLN A 360 -8.78 -18.27 -91.22
CA GLN A 360 -9.08 -19.32 -90.24
C GLN A 360 -8.20 -19.19 -88.99
N GLY A 361 -6.92 -18.84 -89.15
CA GLY A 361 -6.01 -18.50 -88.04
C GLY A 361 -6.49 -17.29 -87.23
N LEU A 362 -6.96 -16.23 -87.90
CA LEU A 362 -7.56 -15.06 -87.27
C LEU A 362 -8.82 -15.40 -86.47
N PHE A 363 -9.66 -16.30 -86.99
CA PHE A 363 -10.86 -16.74 -86.27
C PHE A 363 -10.52 -17.54 -85.00
N VAL A 364 -9.50 -18.39 -85.06
CA VAL A 364 -9.01 -19.13 -83.89
C VAL A 364 -8.37 -18.19 -82.86
N ALA A 365 -7.60 -17.19 -83.31
CA ALA A 365 -7.01 -16.18 -82.45
C ALA A 365 -8.08 -15.33 -81.76
N ASP A 366 -9.10 -14.86 -82.48
CA ASP A 366 -10.23 -14.10 -81.90
C ASP A 366 -10.98 -14.92 -80.84
N LYS A 367 -11.22 -16.21 -81.11
CA LYS A 367 -11.83 -17.11 -80.13
C LYS A 367 -10.96 -17.28 -78.88
N ASN A 368 -9.65 -17.42 -79.03
CA ASN A 368 -8.72 -17.53 -77.90
C ASN A 368 -8.65 -16.23 -77.08
N ILE A 369 -8.64 -15.07 -77.75
CA ILE A 369 -8.65 -13.76 -77.08
C ILE A 369 -9.94 -13.59 -76.28
N LYS A 370 -11.10 -13.94 -76.84
CA LYS A 370 -12.39 -13.91 -76.12
C LYS A 370 -12.38 -14.81 -74.89
N ASN A 371 -11.84 -16.02 -75.01
CA ASN A 371 -11.73 -16.94 -73.88
C ASN A 371 -10.80 -16.40 -72.78
N GLN A 372 -9.67 -15.80 -73.15
CA GLN A 372 -8.78 -15.17 -72.17
C GLN A 372 -9.41 -13.93 -71.53
N PHE A 373 -10.17 -13.14 -72.28
CA PHE A 373 -10.88 -11.99 -71.73
C PHE A 373 -11.93 -12.42 -70.69
N GLN A 374 -12.66 -13.51 -70.96
CA GLN A 374 -13.59 -14.10 -69.99
C GLN A 374 -12.87 -14.61 -68.74
N MET A 375 -11.70 -15.22 -68.90
CA MET A 375 -10.87 -15.70 -67.78
C MET A 375 -10.35 -14.53 -66.92
N ILE A 376 -9.83 -13.47 -67.54
CA ILE A 376 -9.39 -12.25 -66.86
C ILE A 376 -10.56 -11.62 -66.10
N HIS A 377 -11.74 -11.54 -66.72
CA HIS A 377 -12.94 -11.02 -66.06
C HIS A 377 -13.36 -11.87 -64.85
N ALA A 378 -13.26 -13.21 -64.94
CA ALA A 378 -13.52 -14.11 -63.82
C ALA A 378 -12.52 -13.90 -62.68
N HIS A 379 -11.23 -13.73 -62.99
CA HIS A 379 -10.20 -13.42 -61.99
C HIS A 379 -10.42 -12.04 -61.34
N GLN A 380 -10.78 -11.01 -62.12
CA GLN A 380 -11.11 -9.68 -61.59
C GLN A 380 -12.28 -9.75 -60.60
N THR A 381 -13.32 -10.52 -60.93
CA THR A 381 -14.49 -10.72 -60.08
C THR A 381 -14.11 -11.46 -58.79
N ALA A 382 -13.25 -12.47 -58.88
CA ALA A 382 -12.74 -13.19 -57.71
C ALA A 382 -11.90 -12.28 -56.80
N LEU A 383 -11.05 -11.42 -57.37
CA LEU A 383 -10.25 -10.43 -56.65
C LEU A 383 -11.13 -9.41 -55.94
N GLN A 384 -12.14 -8.83 -56.61
CA GLN A 384 -13.09 -7.92 -55.96
C GLN A 384 -13.88 -8.60 -54.84
N SER A 385 -14.27 -9.87 -55.01
CA SER A 385 -14.91 -10.65 -53.94
C SER A 385 -13.99 -10.84 -52.74
N LEU A 386 -12.69 -11.07 -52.99
CA LEU A 386 -11.69 -11.22 -51.94
C LEU A 386 -11.43 -9.90 -51.23
N GLU A 387 -11.27 -8.81 -51.98
CA GLU A 387 -11.09 -7.45 -51.46
C GLU A 387 -12.30 -7.01 -50.63
N THR A 388 -13.52 -7.31 -51.08
CA THR A 388 -14.74 -7.02 -50.32
C THR A 388 -14.75 -7.83 -49.02
N ARG A 389 -14.43 -9.14 -49.06
CA ARG A 389 -14.34 -9.96 -47.84
C ARG A 389 -13.22 -9.50 -46.92
N TYR A 390 -12.08 -9.11 -47.47
CA TYR A 390 -10.96 -8.59 -46.71
C TYR A 390 -11.36 -7.29 -46.03
N ASN A 391 -12.01 -6.35 -46.73
CA ASN A 391 -12.53 -5.10 -46.18
C ASN A 391 -13.62 -5.30 -45.10
N HIS A 392 -14.39 -6.40 -45.17
CA HIS A 392 -15.33 -6.77 -44.10
C HIS A 392 -14.64 -7.50 -42.93
N LEU A 393 -13.46 -8.07 -43.15
CA LEU A 393 -12.65 -8.74 -42.14
C LEU A 393 -11.64 -7.78 -41.49
N THR A 394 -11.23 -6.72 -42.18
CA THR A 394 -10.24 -5.76 -41.71
C THR A 394 -10.86 -4.79 -40.73
N THR A 395 -10.42 -5.01 -39.49
CA THR A 395 -10.23 -4.07 -38.39
C THR A 395 -11.44 -3.31 -37.87
N GLU A 396 -12.33 -2.71 -38.66
CA GLU A 396 -13.35 -1.82 -38.07
C GLU A 396 -14.43 -2.57 -37.29
N GLN A 397 -15.08 -3.59 -37.88
CA GLN A 397 -16.08 -4.37 -37.14
C GLN A 397 -15.47 -5.19 -36.00
N LEU A 398 -14.23 -5.69 -36.17
CA LEU A 398 -13.52 -6.40 -35.12
C LEU A 398 -13.16 -5.45 -33.96
N VAL A 399 -12.64 -4.25 -34.26
CA VAL A 399 -12.33 -3.22 -33.26
C VAL A 399 -13.61 -2.74 -32.59
N GLN A 400 -14.71 -2.53 -33.31
CA GLN A 400 -16.01 -2.19 -32.70
C GLN A 400 -16.47 -3.28 -31.73
N ARG A 401 -16.41 -4.56 -32.12
CA ARG A 401 -16.75 -5.66 -31.20
C ARG A 401 -15.81 -5.74 -30.00
N MET A 402 -14.52 -5.47 -30.18
CA MET A 402 -13.56 -5.41 -29.07
C MET A 402 -13.84 -4.23 -28.13
N VAL A 403 -14.19 -3.05 -28.65
CA VAL A 403 -14.54 -1.87 -27.86
C VAL A 403 -15.84 -2.11 -27.09
N VAL A 404 -16.86 -2.69 -27.72
CA VAL A 404 -18.11 -3.07 -27.05
C VAL A 404 -17.83 -4.09 -25.95
N ALA A 405 -17.08 -5.16 -26.24
CA ALA A 405 -16.71 -6.14 -25.22
C ALA A 405 -15.89 -5.52 -24.06
N MET A 406 -15.01 -4.54 -24.34
CA MET A 406 -14.31 -3.80 -23.29
C MET A 406 -15.24 -2.91 -22.48
N GLN A 407 -16.21 -2.25 -23.10
CA GLN A 407 -17.20 -1.43 -22.40
C GLN A 407 -18.13 -2.29 -21.53
N GLU A 408 -18.50 -3.49 -22.01
CA GLU A 408 -19.29 -4.47 -21.26
C GLU A 408 -18.52 -5.12 -20.11
N MET A 409 -17.22 -5.38 -20.27
CA MET A 409 -16.38 -5.88 -19.17
C MET A 409 -16.05 -4.81 -18.13
N TYR A 410 -16.06 -3.54 -18.51
CA TYR A 410 -15.69 -2.43 -17.62
C TYR A 410 -16.73 -1.29 -17.61
N PRO A 411 -18.01 -1.58 -17.29
CA PRO A 411 -19.09 -0.59 -17.34
C PRO A 411 -18.91 0.55 -16.33
N HIS A 412 -18.04 0.37 -15.33
CA HIS A 412 -17.77 1.32 -14.27
C HIS A 412 -16.34 1.88 -14.29
N ALA A 413 -15.56 1.65 -15.35
CA ALA A 413 -14.18 2.16 -15.42
C ALA A 413 -14.10 3.68 -15.25
N SER A 414 -15.06 4.43 -15.82
CA SER A 414 -15.11 5.89 -15.67
C SER A 414 -15.40 6.31 -14.22
N THR A 415 -16.32 5.62 -13.53
CA THR A 415 -16.62 5.87 -12.12
C THR A 415 -15.39 5.60 -11.24
N VAL A 416 -14.74 4.45 -11.43
CA VAL A 416 -13.51 4.10 -10.69
C VAL A 416 -12.39 5.11 -10.96
N GLN A 417 -12.25 5.58 -12.20
CA GLN A 417 -11.28 6.60 -12.56
C GLN A 417 -11.57 7.95 -11.88
N HIS A 418 -12.85 8.31 -11.70
CA HIS A 418 -13.26 9.52 -11.00
C HIS A 418 -13.11 9.42 -9.48
N GLU A 419 -13.27 8.24 -8.90
CA GLU A 419 -13.15 8.00 -7.45
C GLU A 419 -11.69 7.88 -6.98
N LEU A 420 -10.79 7.43 -7.86
CA LEU A 420 -9.36 7.20 -7.57
C LEU A 420 -8.65 8.42 -6.92
N PRO A 421 -8.83 9.66 -7.41
CA PRO A 421 -8.27 10.85 -6.77
C PRO A 421 -8.81 11.08 -5.34
N GLY A 422 -10.11 10.87 -5.12
CA GLY A 422 -10.74 11.02 -3.80
C GLY A 422 -10.27 9.97 -2.80
N ILE A 423 -10.10 8.72 -3.25
CA ILE A 423 -9.49 7.65 -2.45
C ILE A 423 -8.04 8.01 -2.10
N LYS A 424 -7.26 8.51 -3.07
CA LYS A 424 -5.87 8.94 -2.84
C LYS A 424 -5.77 10.09 -1.84
N GLU A 425 -6.68 11.05 -1.88
CA GLU A 425 -6.74 12.14 -0.92
C GLU A 425 -7.15 11.65 0.48
N SER A 426 -8.12 10.74 0.55
CA SER A 426 -8.53 10.08 1.80
C SER A 426 -7.37 9.32 2.45
N ILE A 427 -6.59 8.57 1.65
CA ILE A 427 -5.38 7.86 2.12
C ILE A 427 -4.35 8.86 2.65
N LYS A 428 -4.13 9.98 1.95
CA LYS A 428 -3.17 11.01 2.38
C LYS A 428 -3.61 11.68 3.69
N SER A 429 -4.90 11.96 3.85
CA SER A 429 -5.48 12.51 5.08
C SER A 429 -5.32 11.52 6.23
N LEU A 430 -5.68 10.26 6.02
CA LEU A 430 -5.55 9.20 7.02
C LEU A 430 -4.09 9.00 7.43
N SER A 431 -3.16 8.97 6.47
CA SER A 431 -1.72 8.88 6.75
C SER A 431 -1.22 10.05 7.60
N THR A 432 -1.69 11.26 7.32
CA THR A 432 -1.34 12.46 8.11
C THR A 432 -1.88 12.34 9.54
N SER A 433 -3.12 11.87 9.70
CA SER A 433 -3.73 11.65 11.01
C SER A 433 -3.02 10.56 11.82
N VAL A 434 -2.66 9.44 11.19
CA VAL A 434 -1.90 8.34 11.84
C VAL A 434 -0.53 8.84 12.28
N ASN A 435 0.17 9.61 11.45
CA ASN A 435 1.46 10.18 11.81
C ASN A 435 1.36 11.18 12.97
N ALA A 436 0.28 11.98 13.02
CA ALA A 436 0.01 12.88 14.14
C ALA A 436 -0.25 12.10 15.45
N LEU A 437 -1.05 11.04 15.39
CA LEU A 437 -1.30 10.15 16.54
C LEU A 437 -0.01 9.46 17.01
N HIS A 438 0.83 8.96 16.10
CA HIS A 438 2.13 8.39 16.47
C HIS A 438 3.04 9.42 17.16
N ALA A 439 3.06 10.66 16.68
CA ALA A 439 3.83 11.72 17.33
C ALA A 439 3.30 12.00 18.75
N GLN A 440 1.97 12.08 18.93
CA GLN A 440 1.35 12.26 20.24
C GLN A 440 1.67 11.09 21.18
N LEU A 441 1.51 9.85 20.72
CA LEU A 441 1.81 8.65 21.50
C LEU A 441 3.26 8.63 21.95
N ARG A 442 4.19 8.98 21.05
CA ARG A 442 5.61 9.08 21.37
C ARG A 442 5.88 10.14 22.44
N THR A 443 5.29 11.34 22.32
CA THR A 443 5.46 12.38 23.35
C THR A 443 4.87 11.98 24.70
N SER A 444 3.75 11.26 24.70
CA SER A 444 3.14 10.74 25.92
C SER A 444 4.01 9.66 26.57
N ASP A 445 4.63 8.78 25.77
CA ASP A 445 5.52 7.73 26.28
C ASP A 445 6.84 8.29 26.82
N GLU A 446 7.40 9.31 26.14
CA GLU A 446 8.56 10.07 26.63
C GLU A 446 8.24 10.73 27.98
N ALA A 447 7.06 11.36 28.12
CA ALA A 447 6.62 11.97 29.38
C ALA A 447 6.39 10.94 30.50
N ARG A 448 5.77 9.79 30.17
CA ARG A 448 5.58 8.68 31.11
C ARG A 448 6.91 8.12 31.60
N THR A 449 7.86 7.94 30.69
CA THR A 449 9.19 7.42 31.02
C THR A 449 9.96 8.40 31.93
N ALA A 450 9.87 9.70 31.67
CA ALA A 450 10.43 10.72 32.55
C ALA A 450 9.82 10.68 33.96
N MET A 451 8.48 10.58 34.07
CA MET A 451 7.81 10.47 35.36
C MET A 451 8.22 9.21 36.13
N VAL A 452 8.36 8.06 35.45
CA VAL A 452 8.83 6.82 36.09
C VAL A 452 10.27 6.97 36.58
N SER A 453 11.12 7.65 35.82
CA SER A 453 12.49 7.98 36.23
C SER A 453 12.50 8.85 37.50
N ASP A 454 11.69 9.90 37.53
CA ASP A 454 11.59 10.82 38.68
C ASP A 454 11.07 10.10 39.93
N LEU A 455 10.03 9.27 39.79
CA LEU A 455 9.49 8.46 40.90
C LEU A 455 10.52 7.44 41.40
N SER A 456 11.32 6.86 40.50
CA SER A 456 12.38 5.93 40.88
C SER A 456 13.52 6.63 41.64
N ALA A 457 13.89 7.83 41.20
CA ALA A 457 14.88 8.66 41.88
C ALA A 457 14.38 9.12 43.26
N GLU A 458 13.11 9.51 43.37
CA GLU A 458 12.50 9.89 44.65
C GLU A 458 12.41 8.70 45.61
N LYS A 459 12.04 7.52 45.11
CA LYS A 459 12.08 6.28 45.89
C LYS A 459 13.48 6.02 46.47
N ALA A 460 14.53 6.15 45.64
CA ALA A 460 15.90 5.98 46.12
C ALA A 460 16.28 6.97 47.23
N ARG A 461 15.88 8.25 47.10
CA ARG A 461 16.09 9.25 48.17
C ARG A 461 15.33 8.90 49.45
N MET A 462 14.11 8.39 49.33
CA MET A 462 13.31 7.96 50.48
C MET A 462 13.96 6.75 51.17
N ASP A 463 14.46 5.78 50.40
CA ASP A 463 15.19 4.62 50.93
C ASP A 463 16.46 5.07 51.67
N ASP A 464 17.23 6.01 51.11
CA ASP A 464 18.41 6.60 51.78
C ASP A 464 18.05 7.33 53.08
N ALA A 465 16.96 8.10 53.08
CA ALA A 465 16.48 8.81 54.26
C ALA A 465 16.00 7.84 55.35
N ILE A 466 15.30 6.76 54.98
CA ILE A 466 14.88 5.69 55.89
C ILE A 466 16.11 5.01 56.50
N ASN A 467 17.12 4.68 55.68
CA ASN A 467 18.36 4.07 56.15
C ASN A 467 19.11 5.01 57.12
N SER A 468 19.21 6.29 56.79
CA SER A 468 19.83 7.30 57.67
C SER A 468 19.10 7.44 59.01
N LEU A 469 17.76 7.47 58.99
CA LEU A 469 16.96 7.50 60.22
C LEU A 469 17.12 6.21 61.04
N GLY A 470 17.19 5.06 60.39
CA GLY A 470 17.46 3.77 61.05
C GLY A 470 18.81 3.76 61.77
N LEU A 471 19.87 4.27 61.12
CA LEU A 471 21.19 4.42 61.74
C LEU A 471 21.16 5.34 62.95
N ARG A 472 20.52 6.52 62.85
CA ARG A 472 20.38 7.45 63.97
C ARG A 472 19.56 6.87 65.12
N MET A 473 18.53 6.09 64.81
CA MET A 473 17.72 5.41 65.83
C MET A 473 18.56 4.38 66.59
N ASN A 474 19.36 3.59 65.89
CA ASN A 474 20.27 2.62 66.50
C ASN A 474 21.36 3.30 67.35
N GLU A 475 21.90 4.44 66.89
CA GLU A 475 22.84 5.25 67.68
C GLU A 475 22.20 5.79 68.96
N ASN A 476 20.99 6.34 68.87
CA ASN A 476 20.25 6.81 70.03
C ASN A 476 19.91 5.67 71.00
N GLU A 477 19.54 4.50 70.49
CA GLU A 477 19.29 3.30 71.31
C GLU A 477 20.57 2.89 72.04
N LYS A 478 21.72 2.90 71.36
CA LYS A 478 23.02 2.62 71.98
C LYS A 478 23.38 3.65 73.06
N ASP A 479 23.18 4.95 72.81
CA ASP A 479 23.43 6.02 73.79
C ASP A 479 22.48 5.96 75.00
N LEU A 480 21.21 5.60 74.78
CA LEU A 480 20.27 5.36 75.88
C LEU A 480 20.68 4.15 76.71
N LYS A 481 21.11 3.07 76.06
CA LYS A 481 21.58 1.86 76.74
C LYS A 481 22.81 2.14 77.60
N THR A 482 23.80 2.86 77.07
CA THR A 482 25.00 3.24 77.85
C THR A 482 24.66 4.15 79.02
N LYS A 483 23.74 5.11 78.86
CA LYS A 483 23.25 5.95 79.97
C LYS A 483 22.51 5.13 81.03
N MET A 484 21.69 4.17 80.61
CA MET A 484 20.96 3.29 81.53
C MET A 484 21.90 2.37 82.30
N ASP A 485 22.90 1.80 81.63
CA ASP A 485 23.96 1.01 82.27
C ASP A 485 24.75 1.86 83.28
N HIS A 486 25.08 3.11 82.93
CA HIS A 486 25.75 4.04 83.84
C HIS A 486 24.90 4.41 85.07
N LEU A 487 23.61 4.69 84.88
CA LEU A 487 22.68 4.95 85.98
C LEU A 487 22.51 3.74 86.89
N LYS A 488 22.47 2.53 86.32
CA LYS A 488 22.39 1.28 87.08
C LYS A 488 23.65 1.07 87.93
N GLU A 489 24.83 1.33 87.38
CA GLU A 489 26.09 1.23 88.14
C GLU A 489 26.17 2.29 89.23
N LYS A 490 25.76 3.53 88.94
CA LYS A 490 25.68 4.59 89.95
C LYS A 490 24.72 4.23 91.08
N LEU A 491 23.52 3.74 90.78
CA LEU A 491 22.56 3.32 91.79
C LEU A 491 23.11 2.17 92.66
N LYS A 492 23.83 1.24 92.06
CA LYS A 492 24.50 0.14 92.77
C LYS A 492 25.57 0.68 93.72
N GLN A 493 26.38 1.64 93.26
CA GLN A 493 27.36 2.33 94.10
C GLN A 493 26.69 3.08 95.26
N ASP A 494 25.65 3.87 94.98
CA ASP A 494 24.92 4.62 96.01
C ASP A 494 24.30 3.67 97.06
N MET A 495 23.79 2.49 96.63
CA MET A 495 23.30 1.46 97.54
C MET A 495 24.40 0.84 98.40
N GLU A 496 25.58 0.59 97.82
CA GLU A 496 26.73 0.06 98.55
C GLU A 496 27.25 1.08 99.57
N ASP A 497 27.29 2.37 99.21
CA ASP A 497 27.65 3.46 100.11
C ASP A 497 26.65 3.58 101.27
N VAL A 498 25.34 3.51 101.00
CA VAL A 498 24.31 3.49 102.05
C VAL A 498 24.44 2.26 102.95
N GLN A 499 24.67 1.08 102.36
CA GLN A 499 24.86 -0.15 103.14
C GLN A 499 26.09 -0.04 104.05
N ASN A 500 27.19 0.49 103.53
CA ASN A 500 28.41 0.76 104.29
C ASN A 500 28.16 1.78 105.42
N GLU A 501 27.43 2.87 105.15
CA GLU A 501 27.07 3.86 106.17
C GLU A 501 26.17 3.28 107.26
N VAL A 502 25.18 2.45 106.89
CA VAL A 502 24.32 1.74 107.84
C VAL A 502 25.16 0.78 108.70
N VAL A 503 26.05 -0.01 108.10
CA VAL A 503 26.96 -0.91 108.84
C VAL A 503 27.83 -0.10 109.80
N GLN A 504 28.42 1.01 109.36
CA GLN A 504 29.25 1.88 110.20
C GLN A 504 28.48 2.52 111.37
N ARG A 505 27.22 2.91 111.18
CA ARG A 505 26.40 3.53 112.25
C ARG A 505 25.76 2.51 113.19
N VAL A 506 25.33 1.36 112.66
CA VAL A 506 24.59 0.34 113.42
C VAL A 506 25.52 -0.63 114.15
N ALA A 507 26.69 -0.97 113.58
CA ALA A 507 27.62 -1.89 114.25
C ALA A 507 28.09 -1.41 115.64
N PRO A 508 28.43 -0.12 115.86
CA PRO A 508 28.75 0.40 117.18
C PRO A 508 27.56 0.34 118.14
N LEU A 509 26.34 0.64 117.66
CA LEU A 509 25.13 0.59 118.48
C LEU A 509 24.80 -0.84 118.92
N LEU A 510 25.02 -1.83 118.05
CA LEU A 510 24.87 -3.25 118.39
C LEU A 510 25.93 -3.70 119.39
N LEU A 511 27.19 -3.26 119.24
CA LEU A 511 28.25 -3.51 120.22
C LEU A 511 27.91 -2.90 121.58
N ASP A 512 27.48 -1.63 121.64
CA ASP A 512 27.03 -0.95 122.86
C ASP A 512 25.85 -1.68 123.52
N TYR A 513 24.88 -2.13 122.72
CA TYR A 513 23.73 -2.90 123.22
C TYR A 513 24.18 -4.25 123.81
N GLN A 514 25.09 -4.95 123.13
CA GLN A 514 25.61 -6.24 123.56
C GLN A 514 26.47 -6.12 124.82
N GLU A 515 27.21 -5.02 125.00
CA GLU A 515 27.91 -4.68 126.24
C GLU A 515 26.93 -4.39 127.38
N ARG A 516 25.86 -3.63 127.14
CA ARG A 516 24.83 -3.35 128.15
C ARG A 516 24.10 -4.62 128.61
N THR A 517 23.73 -5.52 127.69
CA THR A 517 23.06 -6.78 128.07
C THR A 517 23.98 -7.72 128.86
N LYS A 518 25.29 -7.70 128.61
CA LYS A 518 26.26 -8.47 129.41
C LYS A 518 26.44 -7.90 130.82
N SER A 519 26.24 -6.59 131.01
CA SER A 519 26.23 -5.96 132.33
C SER A 519 24.94 -6.16 133.13
N GLU A 520 23.85 -6.63 132.51
CA GLU A 520 22.59 -6.96 133.20
C GLU A 520 22.49 -8.44 133.62
N GLU A 521 23.37 -9.32 133.12
CA GLU A 521 23.44 -10.76 133.46
C GLU A 521 24.59 -11.13 134.44
N SER A 522 25.36 -10.16 134.94
CA SER A 522 26.30 -10.30 136.08
C SER A 522 25.82 -9.50 137.27
#